data_AF-X1JPE3-F1
#
_entry.id   AF-X1JPE3-F1
#
_cell.length_a   1.000
_cell.length_b   1.000
_cell.length_c   1.000
_cell.angle_alpha   90.00
_cell.angle_beta   90.00
_cell.angle_gamma   90.00
#
_symmetry.space_group_name_H-M   'P 1'
#
loop_
_entity.id
_entity.type
_entity.pdbx_description
1 polymer ?
#
loop_
_entity_poly.entity_id
_entity_poly.type
_entity_poly.pdbx_seq_one_letter_code
_entity_poly.pdbx_strand_id
1 'polypeptide(L)'
;MKASAVDLRRRTREIIEALDRGEEVTITYRGEEKGVIVPAKRRKTRRVSASEHPAFGMWKDREDMKDVHEYLRRTRERKLP
;
A
#
# COMPACT_ATOMS: atom_id res chain seq x y z
N MET A 1 -10.65 -2.41 5.78
CA MET A 1 -11.19 -3.04 7.01
C MET A 1 -12.67 -3.39 6.86
N LYS A 2 -13.28 -4.21 7.75
CA LYS A 2 -14.74 -4.46 7.80
C LYS A 2 -15.32 -3.96 9.13
N ALA A 3 -16.48 -3.31 9.09
CA ALA A 3 -17.19 -2.80 10.27
C ALA A 3 -18.67 -3.14 10.18
N SER A 4 -19.29 -3.56 11.29
CA SER A 4 -20.74 -3.76 11.33
C SER A 4 -21.48 -2.43 11.51
N ALA A 5 -22.79 -2.42 11.25
CA ALA A 5 -23.64 -1.26 11.52
C ALA A 5 -23.56 -0.78 13.00
N VAL A 6 -23.32 -1.69 13.96
CA VAL A 6 -23.14 -1.32 15.38
C VAL A 6 -21.80 -0.62 15.61
N ASP A 7 -20.76 -1.03 14.89
CA ASP A 7 -19.42 -0.45 14.99
C ASP A 7 -19.36 0.98 14.46
N LEU A 8 -20.24 1.36 13.53
CA LEU A 8 -20.34 2.74 13.06
C LEU A 8 -20.53 3.75 14.20
N ARG A 9 -21.31 3.39 15.23
CA ARG A 9 -21.53 4.22 16.42
C ARG A 9 -20.47 3.99 17.50
N ARG A 10 -20.05 2.74 17.71
CA ARG A 10 -19.19 2.39 18.86
C ARG A 10 -17.71 2.64 18.60
N ARG A 11 -17.29 2.54 17.34
CA ARG A 11 -15.89 2.62 16.88
C ARG A 11 -15.70 3.70 15.82
N THR A 12 -16.48 4.78 15.90
CA THR A 12 -16.41 5.88 14.92
C THR A 12 -15.00 6.43 14.81
N ARG A 13 -14.28 6.58 15.92
CA ARG A 13 -12.89 7.06 15.93
C ARG A 13 -11.97 6.17 15.09
N GLU A 14 -12.00 4.86 15.30
CA GLU A 14 -11.17 3.90 14.54
C GLU A 14 -11.49 3.94 13.04
N ILE A 15 -12.78 4.09 12.69
CA ILE A 15 -13.23 4.20 11.30
C ILE A 15 -12.70 5.48 10.65
N ILE A 16 -12.79 6.62 11.33
CA ILE A 16 -12.23 7.89 10.84
C ILE A 16 -10.72 7.79 10.67
N GLU A 17 -10.00 7.24 11.65
CA GLU A 17 -8.54 7.03 11.57
C GLU A 17 -8.16 6.12 10.40
N ALA A 18 -8.94 5.08 10.10
CA ALA A 18 -8.72 4.23 8.93
C ALA A 18 -8.93 4.99 7.62
N LEU A 19 -9.97 5.81 7.53
CA LEU A 19 -10.22 6.66 6.37
C LEU A 19 -9.10 7.70 6.18
N ASP A 20 -8.57 8.27 7.26
CA ASP A 20 -7.44 9.21 7.22
C ASP A 20 -6.13 8.56 6.73
N ARG A 21 -5.94 7.27 7.03
CA ARG A 21 -4.83 6.48 6.46
C ARG A 21 -5.02 6.14 4.98
N GLY A 22 -6.21 6.37 4.43
CA GLY A 22 -6.56 6.04 3.06
C GLY A 22 -7.11 4.62 2.87
N GLU A 23 -7.46 3.93 3.95
CA GLU A 23 -8.08 2.61 3.88
C GLU A 23 -9.57 2.71 3.53
N GLU A 24 -10.09 1.71 2.80
CA GLU A 24 -11.53 1.56 2.56
C GLU A 24 -12.18 0.71 3.66
N VAL A 25 -13.39 1.11 4.06
CA VAL A 25 -14.13 0.48 5.17
C VAL A 25 -15.41 -0.16 4.61
N THR A 26 -15.46 -1.48 4.54
CA THR A 26 -16.67 -2.21 4.13
C THR A 26 -17.64 -2.32 5.30
N ILE A 27 -18.88 -1.90 5.09
CA ILE A 27 -19.95 -1.95 6.09
C ILE A 27 -20.78 -3.20 5.91
N THR A 28 -20.99 -3.92 7.00
CA THR A 28 -21.86 -5.10 7.05
C THR A 28 -23.08 -4.88 7.94
N TYR A 29 -24.20 -5.50 7.58
CA TYR A 29 -25.39 -5.58 8.41
C TYR A 29 -25.92 -7.00 8.38
N ARG A 30 -26.03 -7.62 9.57
CA ARG A 30 -26.48 -9.01 9.74
C ARG A 30 -25.70 -10.02 8.87
N GLY A 31 -24.39 -9.82 8.74
CA GLY A 31 -23.50 -10.71 7.99
C GLY A 31 -23.38 -10.41 6.50
N GLU A 32 -24.20 -9.50 5.97
CA GLU A 32 -24.16 -9.11 4.56
C GLU A 32 -23.45 -7.77 4.36
N GLU A 33 -22.66 -7.67 3.30
CA GLU A 33 -22.06 -6.40 2.87
C GLU A 33 -23.14 -5.47 2.33
N LYS A 34 -23.19 -4.23 2.85
CA LYS A 34 -24.19 -3.22 2.47
C LYS A 34 -23.59 -2.03 1.74
N GLY A 35 -22.29 -1.78 1.92
CA GLY A 35 -21.62 -0.68 1.23
C GLY A 35 -20.16 -0.53 1.66
N VAL A 36 -19.49 0.45 1.05
CA VAL A 36 -18.10 0.78 1.36
C VAL A 36 -18.00 2.28 1.61
N ILE A 37 -17.35 2.67 2.71
CA ILE A 37 -16.96 4.05 2.98
C ILE A 37 -15.56 4.24 2.42
N VAL A 38 -15.42 5.23 1.54
CA VAL A 38 -14.16 5.58 0.91
C VAL A 38 -13.64 6.92 1.44
N PRO A 39 -12.32 7.09 1.58
CA PRO A 39 -11.72 8.36 1.97
C PRO A 39 -12.09 9.50 1.00
N ALA A 40 -12.58 10.63 1.52
CA ALA A 40 -12.98 11.78 0.71
C ALA A 40 -11.79 12.42 -0.02
N LYS A 41 -10.68 12.61 0.70
CA LYS A 41 -9.38 12.89 0.10
C LYS A 41 -8.69 11.56 -0.10
N ARG A 42 -8.87 10.94 -1.27
CA ARG A 42 -7.83 10.02 -1.74
C ARG A 42 -6.54 10.81 -1.69
N ARG A 43 -5.57 10.40 -0.87
CA ARG A 43 -4.20 10.88 -1.02
C ARG A 43 -3.87 10.59 -2.47
N LYS A 44 -4.02 11.61 -3.33
CA LYS A 44 -3.25 11.70 -4.56
C LYS A 44 -1.85 11.83 -4.02
N THR A 45 -1.22 10.70 -3.66
CA THR A 45 0.21 10.59 -3.85
C THR A 45 0.37 11.17 -5.23
N ARG A 46 1.03 12.35 -5.33
CA ARG A 46 1.38 12.95 -6.61
C ARG A 46 1.87 11.75 -7.39
N ARG A 47 1.14 11.37 -8.46
CA ARG A 47 1.61 10.29 -9.32
C ARG A 47 2.81 10.92 -10.00
N VAL A 48 3.92 10.89 -9.29
CA VAL A 48 5.24 11.22 -9.80
C VAL A 48 5.36 10.28 -10.98
N SER A 49 5.53 10.83 -12.17
CA SER A 49 5.69 9.96 -13.33
C SER A 49 6.85 9.02 -13.04
N ALA A 50 6.84 7.83 -13.63
CA ALA A 50 7.93 6.89 -13.43
C ALA A 50 9.30 7.55 -13.71
N SER A 51 9.35 8.48 -14.67
CA SER A 51 10.53 9.29 -15.02
C SER A 51 10.96 10.33 -13.98
N GLU A 52 10.03 10.86 -13.18
CA GLU A 52 10.34 11.84 -12.13
C GLU A 52 10.78 11.18 -10.81
N HIS A 53 10.67 9.85 -10.70
CA HIS A 53 11.06 9.13 -9.49
C HIS A 53 12.59 9.00 -9.41
N PRO A 54 13.26 9.32 -8.29
CA PRO A 54 14.72 9.25 -8.17
C PRO A 54 15.33 7.87 -8.45
N ALA A 55 14.54 6.80 -8.30
CA ALA A 55 14.96 5.44 -8.65
C ALA A 55 14.99 5.17 -10.16
N PHE A 56 14.38 6.02 -10.99
CA PHE A 56 14.39 5.83 -12.44
C PHE A 56 15.80 6.03 -12.99
N GLY A 57 16.30 5.05 -13.74
CA GLY A 57 17.65 5.08 -14.27
C GLY A 57 18.77 4.81 -13.24
N MET A 58 18.46 4.50 -11.98
CA MET A 58 19.48 4.21 -10.95
C MET A 58 20.39 3.01 -11.27
N TRP A 59 20.01 2.19 -12.25
CA TRP A 59 20.74 1.02 -12.73
C TRP A 59 21.45 1.25 -14.07
N LYS A 60 21.24 2.40 -14.71
CA LYS A 60 21.71 2.67 -16.08
C LYS A 60 23.24 2.58 -16.20
N ASP A 61 23.95 3.09 -15.20
CA ASP A 61 25.41 3.19 -15.22
C ASP A 61 26.07 2.13 -14.31
N ARG A 62 25.30 1.13 -13.86
CA ARG A 62 25.79 0.07 -12.98
C ARG A 62 26.35 -1.11 -13.76
N GLU A 63 27.66 -1.21 -13.79
CA GLU A 63 28.36 -2.31 -14.44
C GLU A 63 28.45 -3.59 -13.59
N ASP A 64 28.26 -3.48 -12.29
CA ASP A 64 28.36 -4.59 -11.33
C ASP A 64 27.15 -5.54 -11.34
N MET A 65 26.13 -5.20 -12.14
CA MET A 65 24.84 -5.89 -12.28
C MET A 65 24.50 -6.20 -13.74
N LYS A 66 25.52 -6.30 -14.61
CA LYS A 66 25.33 -6.70 -16.02
C LYS A 66 24.58 -8.04 -16.14
N ASP A 67 24.86 -8.98 -15.24
CA ASP A 67 24.05 -10.18 -15.04
C ASP A 67 23.18 -10.04 -13.78
N VAL A 68 21.89 -9.79 -13.99
CA VAL A 68 20.90 -9.64 -12.91
C VAL A 68 20.72 -10.93 -12.13
N HIS A 69 20.78 -12.09 -12.78
CA HIS A 69 20.56 -13.39 -12.14
C HIS A 69 21.72 -13.75 -11.22
N GLU A 70 22.95 -13.59 -11.68
CA GLU A 70 24.16 -13.80 -10.87
C GLU A 70 24.21 -12.83 -9.68
N TYR A 71 23.91 -11.55 -9.92
CA TYR A 71 23.87 -10.54 -8.87
C TYR A 71 22.84 -10.88 -7.77
N LEU A 72 21.62 -11.28 -8.16
CA LEU A 72 20.57 -11.66 -7.22
C LEU A 72 20.93 -12.92 -6.44
N ARG A 73 21.53 -13.91 -7.10
CA ARG A 73 22.00 -15.15 -6.47
C ARG A 73 23.02 -14.85 -5.38
N ARG A 74 24.09 -14.12 -5.70
CA ARG A 74 25.13 -13.71 -4.75
C ARG A 74 24.56 -12.90 -3.57
N THR A 75 23.61 -12.01 -3.83
CA THR A 75 22.99 -11.17 -2.79
C THR A 75 22.11 -11.98 -1.83
N ARG A 76 21.41 -13.00 -2.35
CA ARG A 76 20.58 -13.92 -1.56
C ARG A 76 21.42 -14.92 -0.77
N GLU A 77 22.52 -15.41 -1.35
CA GLU A 77 23.47 -16.30 -0.69
C GLU A 77 24.20 -15.61 0.48
N ARG A 78 24.47 -14.29 0.39
CA ARG A 78 25.15 -13.51 1.44
C ARG A 78 24.27 -13.18 2.66
N LYS A 79 23.04 -13.70 2.74
CA LYS A 79 22.11 -13.51 3.88
C LYS A 79 21.66 -14.85 4.49
N LEU A 80 22.60 -15.74 4.74
CA LEU A 80 22.42 -16.80 5.74
C LEU A 80 23.42 -16.53 6.88
N PRO A 81 22.95 -16.12 8.08
CA PRO A 81 23.75 -16.31 9.29
C PRO A 81 24.00 -17.79 9.56
#